data_AF-L0RX27-F1
#
_entry.id   AF-L0RX27-F1
#
_cell.length_a   1.000
_cell.length_b   1.000
_cell.length_c   1.000
_cell.angle_alpha   90.00
_cell.angle_beta   90.00
_cell.angle_gamma   90.00
#
_symmetry.space_group_name_H-M   'P 1'
#
loop_
_entity.id
_entity.type
_entity.pdbx_description
1 polymer ?
#
loop_
_entity_poly.entity_id
_entity_poly.type
_entity_poly.pdbx_seq_one_letter_code
_entity_poly.pdbx_strand_id
1 'polypeptide(L)'
;MKIRFKNKKWYLNIIDWKVGILSLLIIFLIFNTLYSFDYGLWIWDGDLSPWQKTIGICVSLSAILGVLSVVLFAVHKNLAYVLGIVNAILFSLFAFSFGLAIEGFTNFFIYIPIMILMWYKTTRIKNNKKQFESFRSNTYSTIFFIFLTFILTIAFYYINPNLNKVAIQIFGKDKVFEYGSNFKYFEIASIINSLITALSIVALTMMVLGFRESWTIWIIKNVFSFIFFGGIGFLNITTLLINVTYMCISIYLYLVTTNKQKLRIAFSNKINFENTLKFLKAKEFYLSLSQQSALNNFDFKTENKILKSLLKEIKKSQFEDNVIFDNYLLDHILALKKYQLISVIKKIKRDYLVFKYKISLALQNKLNYIFIYTESNNFEAYKNKKNWKKFTKKVVFLSTNKEKSLNEIKNIIKVELNKKTTSNFEKIFKRLFA
;
A
#
# COMPACT_ATOMS: atom_id res chain seq x y z
N MET A 1 -15.65 -0.54 -39.40
CA MET A 1 -16.80 -0.21 -38.52
C MET A 1 -16.29 0.40 -37.21
N LYS A 2 -16.39 1.72 -37.06
CA LYS A 2 -15.78 2.51 -35.96
C LYS A 2 -16.81 2.63 -34.83
N ILE A 3 -16.77 1.72 -33.84
CA ILE A 3 -17.69 1.74 -32.70
C ILE A 3 -17.28 2.90 -31.77
N ARG A 4 -17.96 4.04 -31.91
CA ARG A 4 -17.91 5.18 -30.98
C ARG A 4 -18.58 4.77 -29.67
N PHE A 5 -17.80 4.68 -28.59
CA PHE A 5 -18.32 4.57 -27.23
C PHE A 5 -19.03 5.89 -26.82
N LYS A 6 -20.32 6.00 -27.12
CA LYS A 6 -21.27 6.96 -26.54
C LYS A 6 -21.70 6.42 -25.16
N ASN A 7 -20.89 6.63 -24.12
CA ASN A 7 -21.35 6.56 -22.71
C ASN A 7 -20.32 7.14 -21.73
N LYS A 8 -19.78 8.33 -22.07
CA LYS A 8 -18.81 9.05 -21.21
C LYS A 8 -19.46 10.12 -20.32
N LYS A 9 -20.76 10.41 -20.48
CA LYS A 9 -21.45 11.52 -19.78
C LYS A 9 -21.82 11.22 -18.32
N TRP A 10 -22.11 9.98 -17.96
CA TRP A 10 -22.51 9.63 -16.57
C TRP A 10 -21.36 9.48 -15.58
N TYR A 11 -20.14 9.24 -16.06
CA TYR A 11 -18.95 9.09 -15.21
C TYR A 11 -18.38 10.41 -14.70
N LEU A 12 -18.79 11.54 -15.27
CA LEU A 12 -18.29 12.87 -14.88
C LEU A 12 -18.96 13.38 -13.59
N ASN A 13 -20.27 13.15 -13.39
CA ASN A 13 -20.98 13.70 -12.22
C ASN A 13 -20.61 13.07 -10.86
N ILE A 14 -20.05 11.85 -10.83
CA ILE A 14 -19.63 11.18 -9.55
C ILE A 14 -18.20 11.58 -9.16
N ILE A 15 -17.42 12.12 -10.10
CA ILE A 15 -16.07 12.63 -9.83
C ILE A 15 -16.15 14.04 -9.21
N ASP A 16 -17.21 14.80 -9.49
CA ASP A 16 -17.33 16.20 -9.06
C ASP A 16 -17.63 16.39 -7.57
N TRP A 17 -18.47 15.55 -6.93
CA TRP A 17 -18.78 15.75 -5.50
C TRP A 17 -17.60 15.41 -4.57
N LYS A 18 -16.76 14.45 -4.96
CA LYS A 18 -15.57 14.04 -4.16
C LYS A 18 -14.52 15.13 -4.15
N VAL A 19 -14.28 15.71 -5.32
CA VAL A 19 -13.43 16.90 -5.47
C VAL A 19 -14.09 18.07 -4.72
N GLY A 20 -15.41 18.22 -4.81
CA GLY A 20 -16.18 19.21 -4.04
C GLY A 20 -15.96 19.13 -2.53
N ILE A 21 -16.10 17.96 -1.92
CA ILE A 21 -15.87 17.78 -0.46
C ILE A 21 -14.41 18.06 -0.10
N LEU A 22 -13.45 17.57 -0.88
CA LEU A 22 -12.03 17.82 -0.63
C LEU A 22 -11.73 19.33 -0.72
N SER A 23 -12.24 20.00 -1.76
CA SER A 23 -12.10 21.44 -1.94
C SER A 23 -12.75 22.21 -0.80
N LEU A 24 -13.93 21.81 -0.34
CA LEU A 24 -14.61 22.42 0.80
C LEU A 24 -13.80 22.27 2.09
N LEU A 25 -13.24 21.08 2.36
CA LEU A 25 -12.36 20.84 3.50
C LEU A 25 -11.08 21.68 3.42
N ILE A 26 -10.49 21.83 2.22
CA ILE A 26 -9.32 22.69 2.01
C ILE A 26 -9.68 24.17 2.24
N ILE A 27 -10.83 24.64 1.74
CA ILE A 27 -11.31 26.00 1.97
C ILE A 27 -11.51 26.25 3.46
N PHE A 28 -12.10 25.29 4.18
CA PHE A 28 -12.27 25.39 5.62
C PHE A 28 -10.92 25.42 6.36
N LEU A 29 -9.95 24.61 5.94
CA LEU A 29 -8.58 24.64 6.49
C LEU A 29 -7.87 25.97 6.19
N ILE A 30 -8.10 26.58 5.02
CA ILE A 30 -7.62 27.94 4.69
C ILE A 30 -8.30 28.95 5.61
N PHE A 31 -9.61 28.84 5.84
CA PHE A 31 -10.29 29.74 6.78
C PHE A 31 -9.70 29.63 8.20
N ASN A 32 -9.33 28.42 8.64
CA ASN A 32 -8.61 28.19 9.90
C ASN A 32 -7.19 28.76 9.93
N THR A 33 -6.60 29.22 8.81
CA THR A 33 -5.33 29.97 8.86
C THR A 33 -5.55 31.43 9.27
N LEU A 34 -6.77 31.93 9.19
CA LEU A 34 -7.13 33.32 9.47
C LEU A 34 -7.93 33.45 10.78
N TYR A 35 -8.84 32.50 11.02
CA TYR A 35 -9.74 32.51 12.17
C TYR A 35 -9.49 31.29 13.06
N SER A 36 -9.30 31.52 14.37
CA SER A 36 -9.23 30.43 15.33
C SER A 36 -10.60 30.16 15.92
N PHE A 37 -11.18 29.01 15.55
CA PHE A 37 -12.44 28.55 16.12
C PHE A 37 -12.36 28.26 17.61
N ASP A 38 -11.18 27.90 18.13
CA ASP A 38 -11.00 27.61 19.56
C ASP A 38 -11.14 28.87 20.42
N TYR A 39 -10.64 30.00 19.91
CA TYR A 39 -10.70 31.29 20.61
C TYR A 39 -11.88 32.18 20.16
N GLY A 40 -12.57 31.81 19.08
CA GLY A 40 -13.65 32.62 18.51
C GLY A 40 -13.18 33.95 17.93
N LEU A 41 -11.88 34.09 17.61
CA LEU A 41 -11.24 35.34 17.20
C LEU A 41 -10.38 35.15 15.95
N TRP A 42 -10.20 36.22 15.19
CA TRP A 42 -9.17 36.27 14.16
C TRP A 42 -7.80 36.11 14.81
N ILE A 43 -6.94 35.29 14.22
CA ILE A 43 -5.61 34.96 14.77
C ILE A 43 -4.78 36.23 14.99
N TRP A 44 -5.03 37.27 14.20
CA TRP A 44 -4.32 38.54 14.26
C TRP A 44 -4.84 39.50 15.34
N ASP A 45 -6.14 39.43 15.67
CA ASP A 45 -6.82 40.43 16.49
C ASP A 45 -6.75 40.13 18.00
N GLY A 46 -6.38 38.90 18.39
CA GLY A 46 -6.26 38.52 19.81
C GLY A 46 -4.92 38.88 20.45
N ASP A 47 -4.91 39.03 21.79
CA ASP A 47 -3.75 39.14 22.67
C ASP A 47 -2.91 37.83 22.78
N LEU A 48 -2.91 37.03 21.70
CA LEU A 48 -2.11 35.82 21.61
C LEU A 48 -0.63 36.17 21.46
N SER A 49 0.24 35.36 22.06
CA SER A 49 1.67 35.55 21.88
C SER A 49 2.08 35.39 20.40
N PRO A 50 3.11 36.11 19.91
CA PRO A 50 3.58 35.96 18.53
C PRO A 50 3.90 34.51 18.14
N TRP A 51 4.36 33.72 19.11
CA TRP A 51 4.61 32.29 18.95
C TRP A 51 3.33 31.50 18.66
N GLN A 52 2.26 31.71 19.44
CA GLN A 52 0.97 31.04 19.22
C GLN A 52 0.34 31.42 17.88
N LYS A 53 0.43 32.69 17.49
CA LYS A 53 -0.03 33.17 16.16
C LYS A 53 0.72 32.44 15.04
N THR A 54 2.05 32.33 15.16
CA THR A 54 2.89 31.63 14.20
C THR A 54 2.53 30.14 14.10
N ILE A 55 2.35 29.46 15.24
CA ILE A 55 1.98 28.04 15.26
C ILE A 55 0.62 27.82 14.60
N GLY A 56 -0.38 28.64 14.91
CA GLY A 56 -1.72 28.50 14.32
C GLY A 56 -1.68 28.52 12.80
N ILE A 57 -0.91 29.44 12.22
CA ILE A 57 -0.69 29.54 10.77
C ILE A 57 0.07 28.31 10.25
N CYS A 58 1.15 27.89 10.93
CA CYS A 58 1.94 26.73 10.55
C CYS A 58 1.11 25.44 10.50
N VAL A 59 0.17 25.25 11.43
CA VAL A 59 -0.72 24.07 11.50
C VAL A 59 -1.63 24.01 10.28
N SER A 60 -2.31 25.11 10.00
CA SER A 60 -3.28 25.17 8.92
C SER A 60 -2.58 25.07 7.54
N LEU A 61 -1.39 25.67 7.40
CA LEU A 61 -0.54 25.46 6.21
C LEU A 61 -0.06 24.01 6.08
N SER A 62 0.40 23.40 7.19
CA SER A 62 0.78 21.99 7.24
C SER A 62 -0.36 21.10 6.74
N ALA A 63 -1.59 21.33 7.21
CA ALA A 63 -2.76 20.60 6.78
C ALA A 63 -2.94 20.60 5.26
N ILE A 64 -2.93 21.78 4.66
CA ILE A 64 -3.13 21.97 3.21
C ILE A 64 -2.01 21.27 2.43
N LEU A 65 -0.76 21.52 2.81
CA LEU A 65 0.40 20.93 2.15
C LEU A 65 0.43 19.41 2.26
N GLY A 66 0.03 18.86 3.40
CA GLY A 66 -0.01 17.43 3.60
C GLY A 66 -1.17 16.76 2.85
N VAL A 67 -2.35 17.38 2.78
CA VAL A 67 -3.45 16.93 1.90
C VAL A 67 -3.00 16.89 0.44
N LEU A 68 -2.40 17.98 -0.05
CA LEU A 68 -1.88 18.06 -1.42
C LEU A 68 -0.77 17.03 -1.66
N SER A 69 0.13 16.85 -0.70
CA SER A 69 1.19 15.86 -0.76
C SER A 69 0.62 14.45 -0.95
N VAL A 70 -0.34 14.04 -0.13
CA VAL A 70 -0.97 12.71 -0.19
C VAL A 70 -1.69 12.48 -1.53
N VAL A 71 -2.40 13.48 -2.05
CA VAL A 71 -3.04 13.40 -3.37
C VAL A 71 -1.99 13.26 -4.49
N LEU A 72 -0.93 14.07 -4.47
CA LEU A 72 0.14 13.99 -5.47
C LEU A 72 0.94 12.68 -5.37
N PHE A 73 1.05 12.11 -4.17
CA PHE A 73 1.63 10.78 -3.91
C PHE A 73 0.86 9.68 -4.66
N ALA A 74 -0.47 9.73 -4.60
CA ALA A 74 -1.32 8.79 -5.31
C ALA A 74 -1.20 8.90 -6.84
N VAL A 75 -0.89 10.11 -7.34
CA VAL A 75 -0.65 10.39 -8.77
C VAL A 75 0.83 10.20 -9.16
N HIS A 76 1.70 9.76 -8.24
CA HIS A 76 3.13 9.52 -8.45
C HIS A 76 3.92 10.74 -8.99
N LYS A 77 3.54 11.95 -8.54
CA LYS A 77 4.22 13.20 -8.89
C LYS A 77 5.37 13.47 -7.91
N ASN A 78 6.52 13.94 -8.42
CA ASN A 78 7.70 14.19 -7.59
C ASN A 78 7.49 15.37 -6.61
N LEU A 79 6.62 16.32 -6.96
CA LEU A 79 6.27 17.44 -6.08
C LEU A 79 5.68 16.97 -4.75
N ALA A 80 5.06 15.78 -4.70
CA ALA A 80 4.51 15.19 -3.49
C ALA A 80 5.54 15.11 -2.35
N TYR A 81 6.79 14.76 -2.68
CA TYR A 81 7.87 14.62 -1.71
C TYR A 81 8.27 15.95 -1.09
N VAL A 82 8.39 17.01 -1.91
CA VAL A 82 8.73 18.35 -1.45
C VAL A 82 7.63 18.88 -0.53
N LEU A 83 6.36 18.80 -0.95
CA LEU A 83 5.24 19.20 -0.11
C LEU A 83 5.17 18.36 1.18
N GLY A 84 5.49 17.07 1.11
CA GLY A 84 5.54 16.17 2.26
C GLY A 84 6.62 16.56 3.28
N ILE A 85 7.80 16.99 2.81
CA ILE A 85 8.89 17.48 3.67
C ILE A 85 8.49 18.79 4.34
N VAL A 86 7.97 19.77 3.59
CA VAL A 86 7.54 21.06 4.15
C VAL A 86 6.42 20.84 5.18
N ASN A 87 5.44 19.97 4.85
CA ASN A 87 4.41 19.57 5.79
C ASN A 87 4.99 18.95 7.08
N ALA A 88 5.94 18.01 6.96
CA ALA A 88 6.55 17.37 8.13
C ALA A 88 7.29 18.37 9.04
N ILE A 89 7.97 19.36 8.45
CA ILE A 89 8.64 20.42 9.22
C ILE A 89 7.63 21.27 9.98
N LEU A 90 6.59 21.76 9.29
CA LEU A 90 5.56 22.62 9.91
C LEU A 90 4.77 21.85 10.98
N PHE A 91 4.38 20.61 10.70
CA PHE A 91 3.71 19.75 11.67
C PHE A 91 4.60 19.44 12.87
N SER A 92 5.91 19.28 12.67
CA SER A 92 6.84 19.03 13.76
C SER A 92 6.91 20.22 14.73
N LEU A 93 6.96 21.45 14.21
CA LEU A 93 6.96 22.66 15.04
C LEU A 93 5.68 22.76 15.87
N PHE A 94 4.53 22.48 15.25
CA PHE A 94 3.27 22.37 15.95
C PHE A 94 3.31 21.30 17.05
N ALA A 95 3.72 20.08 16.71
CA ALA A 95 3.73 18.96 17.65
C ALA A 95 4.61 19.22 18.88
N PHE A 96 5.79 19.82 18.68
CA PHE A 96 6.64 20.25 19.79
C PHE A 96 5.93 21.26 20.68
N SER A 97 5.27 22.26 20.09
CA SER A 97 4.58 23.31 20.85
C SER A 97 3.48 22.74 21.75
N PHE A 98 2.75 21.71 21.29
CA PHE A 98 1.68 21.04 22.04
C PHE A 98 2.13 19.90 22.94
N GLY A 99 3.44 19.77 23.17
CA GLY A 99 4.01 18.75 24.03
C GLY A 99 4.01 17.34 23.43
N LEU A 100 3.56 17.17 22.18
CA LEU A 100 3.60 15.92 21.41
C LEU A 100 5.00 15.68 20.83
N ALA A 101 6.01 15.67 21.68
CA ALA A 101 7.41 15.69 21.27
C ALA A 101 7.80 14.47 20.41
N ILE A 102 7.30 13.27 20.71
CA ILE A 102 7.57 12.10 19.86
C ILE A 102 7.04 12.27 18.44
N GLU A 103 5.88 12.90 18.25
CA GLU A 103 5.34 13.15 16.91
C GLU A 103 6.20 14.16 16.16
N GLY A 104 6.67 15.20 16.86
CA GLY A 104 7.62 16.17 16.31
C GLY A 104 8.92 15.49 15.86
N PHE A 105 9.56 14.76 16.75
CA PHE A 105 10.80 14.04 16.44
C PHE A 105 10.60 12.99 15.34
N THR A 106 9.47 12.28 15.31
CA THR A 106 9.15 11.32 14.25
C THR A 106 9.02 12.02 12.89
N ASN A 107 8.34 13.17 12.83
CA ASN A 107 8.23 13.91 11.58
C ASN A 107 9.60 14.42 11.13
N PHE A 108 10.40 14.95 12.05
CA PHE A 108 11.69 15.53 11.72
C PHE A 108 12.76 14.48 11.35
N PHE A 109 12.94 13.45 12.18
CA PHE A 109 14.03 12.48 12.04
C PHE A 109 13.67 11.21 11.28
N ILE A 110 12.38 10.92 11.11
CA ILE A 110 11.94 9.71 10.40
C ILE A 110 11.26 10.06 9.08
N TYR A 111 10.26 10.95 9.08
CA TYR A 111 9.53 11.28 7.85
C TYR A 111 10.41 12.01 6.83
N ILE A 112 11.14 13.05 7.23
CA ILE A 112 11.95 13.83 6.28
C ILE A 112 13.00 12.95 5.59
N PRO A 113 13.86 12.17 6.30
CA PRO A 113 14.82 11.29 5.63
C PRO A 113 14.16 10.25 4.73
N ILE A 114 13.02 9.68 5.15
CA ILE A 114 12.27 8.74 4.32
C ILE A 114 11.73 9.41 3.05
N MET A 115 11.17 10.60 3.14
CA MET A 115 10.65 11.34 1.98
C MET A 115 11.77 11.63 0.99
N ILE A 116 12.97 11.99 1.46
CA ILE A 116 14.16 12.18 0.63
C ILE A 116 14.56 10.86 -0.04
N LEU A 117 14.62 9.75 0.70
CA LEU A 117 14.95 8.43 0.16
C LEU A 117 13.94 7.98 -0.89
N MET A 118 12.65 8.20 -0.66
CA MET A 118 11.60 7.86 -1.62
C MET A 118 11.68 8.74 -2.86
N TRP A 119 11.93 10.04 -2.71
CA TRP A 119 12.14 10.96 -3.83
C TRP A 119 13.31 10.52 -4.70
N TYR A 120 14.45 10.20 -4.08
CA TYR A 120 15.64 9.68 -4.76
C TYR A 120 15.31 8.37 -5.51
N LYS A 121 14.68 7.40 -4.82
CA LYS A 121 14.28 6.11 -5.39
C LYS A 121 13.33 6.31 -6.58
N THR A 122 12.29 7.14 -6.46
CA THR A 122 11.32 7.40 -7.54
C THR A 122 11.97 8.10 -8.73
N THR A 123 12.86 9.06 -8.51
CA THR A 123 13.56 9.78 -9.58
C THR A 123 14.49 8.84 -10.37
N ARG A 124 15.26 8.01 -9.67
CA ARG A 124 16.12 7.00 -10.31
C ARG A 124 15.32 5.93 -11.06
N ILE A 125 14.15 5.58 -10.55
CA ILE A 125 13.22 4.63 -11.19
C ILE A 125 12.69 5.22 -12.51
N LYS A 126 12.20 6.48 -12.50
CA LYS A 126 11.73 7.19 -13.69
C LYS A 126 12.81 7.29 -14.77
N ASN A 127 14.04 7.67 -14.40
CA ASN A 127 15.15 7.81 -15.34
C ASN A 127 15.56 6.47 -15.97
N ASN A 128 15.43 5.37 -15.24
CA ASN A 128 15.77 4.04 -15.74
C ASN A 128 14.61 3.32 -16.47
N LYS A 129 13.46 3.99 -16.70
CA LYS A 129 12.19 3.38 -17.15
C LYS A 129 11.78 2.15 -16.31
N LYS A 130 12.37 2.00 -15.12
CA LYS A 130 11.96 0.98 -14.15
C LYS A 130 10.70 1.53 -13.52
N GLN A 131 9.79 0.66 -13.11
CA GLN A 131 8.59 1.05 -12.39
C GLN A 131 8.68 0.55 -10.94
N PHE A 132 7.91 1.14 -10.04
CA PHE A 132 8.03 0.92 -8.59
C PHE A 132 7.48 -0.44 -8.18
N GLU A 133 8.32 -1.35 -7.66
CA GLU A 133 7.87 -2.68 -7.21
C GLU A 133 6.78 -2.54 -6.15
N SER A 134 5.64 -3.21 -6.36
CA SER A 134 4.53 -3.24 -5.41
C SER A 134 4.47 -4.60 -4.73
N PHE A 135 4.49 -4.60 -3.41
CA PHE A 135 4.40 -5.82 -2.61
C PHE A 135 3.01 -5.95 -2.02
N ARG A 136 2.64 -7.21 -1.76
CA ARG A 136 1.46 -7.56 -0.99
C ARG A 136 1.91 -8.13 0.35
N SER A 137 1.28 -7.70 1.43
CA SER A 137 1.54 -8.30 2.72
C SER A 137 1.09 -9.77 2.71
N ASN A 138 1.99 -10.67 3.10
CA ASN A 138 1.68 -12.05 3.41
C ASN A 138 1.46 -12.21 4.93
N THR A 139 1.08 -13.41 5.38
CA THR A 139 0.83 -13.65 6.81
C THR A 139 2.07 -13.34 7.67
N TYR A 140 3.28 -13.66 7.22
CA TYR A 140 4.50 -13.42 7.97
C TYR A 140 4.85 -11.93 8.07
N SER A 141 4.75 -11.18 6.97
CA SER A 141 4.96 -9.73 7.00
C SER A 141 3.89 -9.04 7.84
N THR A 142 2.65 -9.52 7.81
CA THR A 142 1.57 -9.00 8.66
C THR A 142 1.88 -9.22 10.14
N ILE A 143 2.26 -10.43 10.53
CA ILE A 143 2.67 -10.74 11.91
C ILE A 143 3.86 -9.87 12.32
N PHE A 144 4.87 -9.74 11.45
CA PHE A 144 6.03 -8.89 11.72
C PHE A 144 5.63 -7.44 11.97
N PHE A 145 4.78 -6.85 11.13
CA PHE A 145 4.35 -5.45 11.31
C PHE A 145 3.45 -5.26 12.54
N ILE A 146 2.59 -6.23 12.88
CA ILE A 146 1.80 -6.19 14.12
C ILE A 146 2.73 -6.21 15.33
N PHE A 147 3.69 -7.14 15.34
CA PHE A 147 4.68 -7.26 16.41
C PHE A 147 5.54 -5.99 16.53
N LEU A 148 5.97 -5.42 15.40
CA LEU A 148 6.71 -4.15 15.37
C LEU A 148 5.87 -3.00 15.92
N THR A 149 4.60 -2.87 15.55
CA THR A 149 3.68 -1.86 16.11
C THR A 149 3.59 -1.99 17.62
N PHE A 150 3.47 -3.21 18.14
CA PHE A 150 3.37 -3.46 19.58
C PHE A 150 4.64 -3.01 20.33
N ILE A 151 5.82 -3.43 19.86
CA ILE A 151 7.11 -3.02 20.45
C ILE A 151 7.27 -1.51 20.42
N LEU A 152 7.01 -0.88 19.27
CA LEU A 152 7.15 0.57 19.13
C LEU A 152 6.16 1.31 20.04
N THR A 153 4.94 0.80 20.21
CA THR A 153 3.95 1.39 21.12
C THR A 153 4.45 1.39 22.56
N ILE A 154 4.99 0.27 23.04
CA ILE A 154 5.58 0.17 24.38
C ILE A 154 6.78 1.11 24.51
N ALA A 155 7.68 1.11 23.52
CA ALA A 155 8.85 1.98 23.55
C ALA A 155 8.45 3.46 23.61
N PHE A 156 7.52 3.89 22.77
CA PHE A 156 7.07 5.28 22.74
C PHE A 156 6.31 5.69 23.99
N TYR A 157 5.56 4.80 24.62
CA TYR A 157 4.91 5.08 25.89
C TYR A 157 5.90 5.59 26.96
N TYR A 158 7.06 4.92 27.08
CA TYR A 158 8.09 5.31 28.05
C TYR A 158 9.01 6.43 27.56
N ILE A 159 9.25 6.53 26.25
CA ILE A 159 10.17 7.52 25.68
C ILE A 159 9.54 8.91 25.59
N ASN A 160 8.23 9.03 25.37
CA ASN A 160 7.56 10.29 25.08
C ASN A 160 7.74 11.37 26.17
N PRO A 161 7.55 11.06 27.48
CA PRO A 161 7.76 12.05 28.54
C PRO A 161 9.20 12.57 28.58
N ASN A 162 10.19 11.70 28.32
CA ASN A 162 11.60 12.08 28.30
C ASN A 162 11.94 12.98 27.10
N LEU A 163 11.39 12.67 25.92
CA LEU A 163 11.55 13.52 24.74
C LEU A 163 10.88 14.88 24.90
N ASN A 164 9.75 14.96 25.61
CA ASN A 164 9.13 16.23 25.92
C ASN A 164 10.02 17.11 26.81
N LYS A 165 10.69 16.53 27.82
CA LYS A 165 11.69 17.27 28.62
C LYS A 165 12.83 17.83 27.76
N VAL A 166 13.32 17.05 26.79
CA VAL A 166 14.33 17.51 25.83
C VAL A 166 13.79 18.65 24.97
N ALA A 167 12.54 18.55 24.47
CA ALA A 167 11.92 19.61 23.69
C ALA A 167 11.77 20.92 24.51
N ILE A 168 11.36 20.82 25.78
CA ILE A 168 11.29 21.96 26.71
C ILE A 168 12.66 22.61 26.91
N GLN A 169 13.72 21.80 27.05
CA GLN A 169 15.09 22.32 27.20
C GLN A 169 15.57 23.06 25.95
N ILE A 170 15.21 22.59 24.75
CA ILE A 170 15.64 23.18 23.48
C ILE A 170 14.85 24.45 23.15
N PHE A 171 13.53 24.43 23.32
CA PHE A 171 12.65 25.50 22.84
C PHE A 171 12.24 26.50 23.93
N GLY A 172 12.33 26.12 25.20
CA GLY A 172 11.89 26.91 26.35
C GLY A 172 10.53 26.47 26.89
N LYS A 173 10.34 26.61 28.20
CA LYS A 173 9.09 26.28 28.93
C LYS A 173 7.91 27.16 28.53
N ASP A 174 8.19 28.37 28.04
CA ASP A 174 7.20 29.34 27.55
C ASP A 174 6.59 28.94 26.20
N LYS A 175 7.23 28.03 25.46
CA LYS A 175 6.86 27.68 24.08
C LYS A 175 6.34 26.26 23.90
N VAL A 176 6.64 25.37 24.85
CA VAL A 176 6.33 23.95 24.78
C VAL A 176 5.50 23.55 25.99
N PHE A 177 4.31 23.02 25.73
CA PHE A 177 3.48 22.43 26.78
C PHE A 177 4.12 21.15 27.34
N GLU A 178 3.93 20.93 28.64
CA GLU A 178 4.33 19.69 29.29
C GLU A 178 3.54 18.50 28.76
N TYR A 179 4.19 17.35 28.65
CA TYR A 179 3.55 16.16 28.11
C TYR A 179 2.34 15.75 28.95
N GLY A 180 1.18 15.70 28.30
CA GLY A 180 -0.07 15.27 28.90
C GLY A 180 -0.86 16.36 29.62
N SER A 181 -0.40 17.61 29.64
CA SER A 181 -1.19 18.74 30.18
C SER A 181 -2.55 18.89 29.48
N ASN A 182 -2.62 18.50 28.20
CA ASN A 182 -3.81 18.58 27.36
C ASN A 182 -4.62 17.27 27.33
N PHE A 183 -4.29 16.28 28.18
CA PHE A 183 -4.96 14.98 28.19
C PHE A 183 -6.03 14.93 29.28
N LYS A 184 -7.27 14.66 28.89
CA LYS A 184 -8.36 14.43 29.85
C LYS A 184 -8.14 13.15 30.66
N TYR A 185 -7.60 12.12 30.00
CA TYR A 185 -7.29 10.81 30.60
C TYR A 185 -5.83 10.43 30.30
N PHE A 186 -4.91 10.82 31.18
CA PHE A 186 -3.47 10.76 30.92
C PHE A 186 -2.97 9.38 30.43
N GLU A 187 -3.34 8.30 31.12
CA GLU A 187 -2.85 6.95 30.80
C GLU A 187 -3.35 6.47 29.43
N ILE A 188 -4.67 6.54 29.22
CA ILE A 188 -5.31 6.12 27.96
C ILE A 188 -4.83 6.99 26.80
N ALA A 189 -4.74 8.30 27.00
CA ALA A 189 -4.21 9.24 26.03
C ALA A 189 -2.76 8.89 25.64
N SER A 190 -1.92 8.58 26.63
CA SER A 190 -0.52 8.22 26.40
C SER A 190 -0.36 6.92 25.62
N ILE A 191 -1.18 5.92 25.91
CA ILE A 191 -1.20 4.65 25.16
C ILE A 191 -1.64 4.90 23.71
N ILE A 192 -2.74 5.63 23.50
CA ILE A 192 -3.27 5.90 22.17
C ILE A 192 -2.29 6.75 21.35
N ASN A 193 -1.68 7.79 21.94
CA ASN A 193 -0.68 8.63 21.28
C ASN A 193 0.54 7.80 20.83
N SER A 194 1.02 6.91 21.70
CA SER A 194 2.13 5.99 21.38
C SER A 194 1.76 5.03 20.26
N LEU A 195 0.53 4.51 20.25
CA LEU A 195 0.01 3.64 19.20
C LEU A 195 -0.11 4.38 17.86
N ILE A 196 -0.64 5.60 17.84
CA ILE A 196 -0.73 6.46 16.64
C ILE A 196 0.65 6.67 16.03
N THR A 197 1.64 6.97 16.87
CA THR A 197 3.03 7.18 16.44
C THR A 197 3.63 5.89 15.88
N ALA A 198 3.44 4.76 16.56
CA ALA A 198 3.91 3.46 16.09
C ALA A 198 3.28 3.06 14.75
N LEU A 199 1.97 3.20 14.61
CA LEU A 199 1.24 2.94 13.37
C LEU A 199 1.73 3.83 12.22
N SER A 200 2.06 5.09 12.52
CA SER A 200 2.58 6.06 11.54
C SER A 200 3.94 5.59 10.97
N ILE A 201 4.88 5.19 11.84
CA ILE A 201 6.18 4.67 11.41
C ILE A 201 6.04 3.36 10.64
N VAL A 202 5.15 2.46 11.09
CA VAL A 202 4.90 1.18 10.39
C VAL A 202 4.27 1.43 9.02
N ALA A 203 3.27 2.30 8.92
CA ALA A 203 2.64 2.67 7.65
C ALA A 203 3.66 3.28 6.66
N LEU A 204 4.51 4.17 7.16
CA LEU A 204 5.55 4.80 6.36
C LEU A 204 6.61 3.78 5.91
N THR A 205 7.07 2.92 6.82
CA THR A 205 7.99 1.81 6.50
C THR A 205 7.40 0.90 5.41
N MET A 206 6.13 0.51 5.57
CA MET A 206 5.41 -0.29 4.58
C MET A 206 5.33 0.43 3.23
N MET A 207 5.08 1.73 3.22
CA MET A 207 5.01 2.55 2.01
C MET A 207 6.35 2.63 1.27
N VAL A 208 7.47 2.83 1.99
CA VAL A 208 8.83 2.86 1.41
C VAL A 208 9.20 1.51 0.77
N LEU A 209 8.86 0.43 1.47
CA LEU A 209 9.06 -0.92 0.98
C LEU A 209 8.17 -1.24 -0.21
N GLY A 210 7.00 -0.60 -0.32
CA GLY A 210 6.08 -0.69 -1.44
C GLY A 210 4.87 -1.60 -1.20
N PHE A 211 4.53 -1.86 0.06
CA PHE A 211 3.32 -2.58 0.43
C PHE A 211 2.08 -1.70 0.18
N ARG A 212 1.10 -2.25 -0.55
CA ARG A 212 -0.17 -1.56 -0.82
C ARG A 212 -1.06 -1.48 0.43
N GLU A 213 -0.89 -2.42 1.35
CA GLU A 213 -1.60 -2.47 2.62
C GLU A 213 -1.20 -1.33 3.59
N SER A 214 -0.19 -0.51 3.26
CA SER A 214 0.13 0.69 4.05
C SER A 214 -1.07 1.61 4.20
N TRP A 215 -1.93 1.74 3.18
CA TRP A 215 -3.17 2.52 3.24
C TRP A 215 -4.14 2.00 4.31
N THR A 216 -4.20 0.69 4.56
CA THR A 216 -5.03 0.14 5.64
C THR A 216 -4.50 0.60 6.99
N ILE A 217 -3.18 0.60 7.18
CA ILE A 217 -2.57 1.10 8.43
C ILE A 217 -2.81 2.60 8.59
N TRP A 218 -2.73 3.39 7.52
CA TRP A 218 -3.08 4.82 7.55
C TRP A 218 -4.52 5.08 7.96
N ILE A 219 -5.48 4.29 7.47
CA ILE A 219 -6.89 4.40 7.88
C ILE A 219 -7.01 4.10 9.38
N ILE A 220 -6.42 3.00 9.86
CA ILE A 220 -6.46 2.63 11.29
C ILE A 220 -5.83 3.73 12.15
N LYS A 221 -4.65 4.24 11.76
CA LYS A 221 -3.98 5.36 12.41
C LYS A 221 -4.91 6.58 12.50
N ASN A 222 -5.55 6.96 11.40
CA ASN A 222 -6.41 8.15 11.36
C ASN A 222 -7.68 7.99 12.20
N VAL A 223 -8.23 6.77 12.31
CA VAL A 223 -9.33 6.48 13.26
C VAL A 223 -8.87 6.70 14.70
N PHE A 224 -7.70 6.18 15.09
CA PHE A 224 -7.17 6.43 16.43
C PHE A 224 -6.85 7.91 16.66
N SER A 225 -6.30 8.62 15.67
CA SER A 225 -6.08 10.07 15.76
C SER A 225 -7.38 10.83 15.93
N PHE A 226 -8.44 10.47 15.21
CA PHE A 226 -9.77 11.07 15.40
C PHE A 226 -10.30 10.86 16.82
N ILE A 227 -10.19 9.63 17.37
CA ILE A 227 -10.60 9.34 18.74
C ILE A 227 -9.76 10.15 19.75
N PHE A 228 -8.45 10.23 19.54
CA PHE A 228 -7.53 10.96 20.40
C PHE A 228 -7.86 12.46 20.42
N PHE A 229 -7.83 13.11 19.26
CA PHE A 229 -8.06 14.55 19.13
C PHE A 229 -9.54 14.95 19.28
N GLY A 230 -10.48 14.00 19.18
CA GLY A 230 -11.92 14.24 19.31
C GLY A 230 -12.46 14.20 20.74
N GLY A 231 -11.65 13.83 21.74
CA GLY A 231 -12.11 13.88 23.14
C GLY A 231 -11.18 13.37 24.24
N ILE A 232 -10.11 12.63 23.92
CA ILE A 232 -9.19 12.08 24.93
C ILE A 232 -8.01 13.02 25.20
N GLY A 233 -7.43 13.57 24.13
CA GLY A 233 -6.34 14.55 24.14
C GLY A 233 -6.66 15.66 23.15
N PHE A 234 -7.86 16.25 23.27
CA PHE A 234 -8.31 17.34 22.42
C PHE A 234 -7.32 18.51 22.51
N LEU A 235 -6.80 18.94 21.37
CA LEU A 235 -5.89 20.10 21.29
C LEU A 235 -6.62 21.31 20.76
N ASN A 236 -7.17 21.19 19.56
CA ASN A 236 -7.91 22.24 18.88
C ASN A 236 -8.79 21.68 17.76
N ILE A 237 -9.77 22.46 17.32
CA ILE A 237 -10.71 22.11 16.24
C ILE A 237 -9.94 21.87 14.93
N THR A 238 -8.87 22.63 14.69
CA THR A 238 -8.06 22.49 13.46
C THR A 238 -7.42 21.11 13.35
N THR A 239 -6.81 20.57 14.41
CA THR A 239 -6.20 19.22 14.41
C THR A 239 -7.24 18.12 14.23
N LEU A 240 -8.42 18.27 14.83
CA LEU A 240 -9.53 17.35 14.60
C LEU A 240 -9.91 17.32 13.12
N LEU A 241 -10.09 18.50 12.51
CA LEU A 241 -10.45 18.63 11.11
C LEU A 241 -9.37 18.07 10.16
N ILE A 242 -8.09 18.28 10.48
CA ILE A 242 -6.96 17.70 9.75
C ILE A 242 -7.09 16.18 9.71
N ASN A 243 -7.33 15.55 10.86
CA ASN A 243 -7.44 14.09 10.95
C ASN A 243 -8.68 13.54 10.24
N VAL A 244 -9.82 14.24 10.30
CA VAL A 244 -11.02 13.90 9.51
C VAL A 244 -10.70 13.96 8.01
N THR A 245 -10.04 15.02 7.56
CA THR A 245 -9.65 15.20 6.17
C THR A 245 -8.72 14.08 5.70
N TYR A 246 -7.69 13.75 6.49
CA TYR A 246 -6.79 12.64 6.19
C TYR A 246 -7.49 11.28 6.20
N MET A 247 -8.47 11.06 7.08
CA MET A 247 -9.27 9.84 7.09
C MET A 247 -10.05 9.68 5.79
N CYS A 248 -10.77 10.73 5.36
CA CYS A 248 -11.53 10.75 4.11
C CYS A 248 -10.63 10.49 2.90
N ILE A 249 -9.47 11.14 2.83
CA ILE A 249 -8.49 10.95 1.76
C ILE A 249 -7.92 9.53 1.77
N SER A 250 -7.58 9.00 2.94
CA SER A 250 -7.00 7.65 3.06
C SER A 250 -7.99 6.57 2.60
N ILE A 251 -9.28 6.72 2.96
CA ILE A 251 -10.36 5.86 2.47
C ILE A 251 -10.50 5.98 0.96
N TYR A 252 -10.55 7.21 0.43
CA TYR A 252 -10.65 7.45 -1.01
C TYR A 252 -9.49 6.80 -1.77
N LEU A 253 -8.25 7.00 -1.32
CA LEU A 253 -7.07 6.42 -1.95
C LEU A 253 -7.01 4.90 -1.83
N TYR A 254 -7.43 4.33 -0.70
CA TYR A 254 -7.58 2.90 -0.57
C TYR A 254 -8.58 2.34 -1.59
N LEU A 255 -9.72 2.98 -1.79
CA LEU A 255 -10.73 2.57 -2.78
C LEU A 255 -10.21 2.69 -4.22
N VAL A 256 -9.52 3.79 -4.56
CA VAL A 256 -8.95 4.00 -5.90
C VAL A 256 -7.84 2.97 -6.19
N THR A 257 -6.97 2.70 -5.22
CA THR A 257 -5.85 1.76 -5.39
C THR A 257 -6.30 0.30 -5.41
N THR A 258 -7.36 -0.05 -4.70
CA THR A 258 -7.94 -1.42 -4.70
C THR A 258 -8.76 -1.72 -5.96
N ASN A 259 -9.40 -0.72 -6.58
CA ASN A 259 -10.27 -0.90 -7.74
C ASN A 259 -9.55 -1.19 -9.06
N LYS A 260 -8.21 -1.03 -9.14
CA LYS A 260 -7.44 -1.45 -10.33
C LYS A 260 -7.27 -2.97 -10.35
N GLN A 261 -8.33 -3.69 -10.73
CA GLN A 261 -8.26 -5.14 -10.95
C GLN A 261 -7.40 -5.45 -12.16
N LYS A 262 -6.18 -5.92 -11.90
CA LYS A 262 -5.26 -6.46 -12.91
C LYS A 262 -5.53 -7.96 -13.06
N LEU A 263 -5.80 -8.43 -14.29
CA LEU A 263 -6.05 -9.85 -14.54
C LEU A 263 -4.71 -10.54 -14.77
N ARG A 264 -4.33 -11.41 -13.84
CA ARG A 264 -3.07 -12.17 -13.91
C ARG A 264 -3.39 -13.65 -13.96
N ILE A 265 -2.98 -14.29 -15.03
CA ILE A 265 -3.21 -15.71 -15.25
C ILE A 265 -1.88 -16.42 -15.48
N ALA A 266 -1.84 -17.69 -15.14
CA ALA A 266 -0.71 -18.54 -15.48
C ALA A 266 -1.19 -19.88 -16.04
N PHE A 267 -0.35 -20.49 -16.85
CA PHE A 267 -0.53 -21.85 -17.34
C PHE A 267 0.57 -22.73 -16.76
N SER A 268 0.17 -23.86 -16.18
CA SER A 268 1.10 -24.90 -15.75
C SER A 268 1.45 -25.76 -16.96
N ASN A 269 2.71 -25.65 -17.41
CA ASN A 269 3.25 -26.10 -18.70
C ASN A 269 2.97 -25.19 -19.90
N LYS A 270 3.84 -25.34 -20.91
CA LYS A 270 3.84 -24.57 -22.15
C LYS A 270 2.45 -24.55 -22.81
N ILE A 271 1.95 -23.35 -23.07
CA ILE A 271 0.70 -23.17 -23.83
C ILE A 271 0.91 -23.68 -25.26
N ASN A 272 0.45 -24.90 -25.54
CA ASN A 272 0.50 -25.49 -26.90
C ASN A 272 -0.58 -24.96 -27.85
N PHE A 273 -1.26 -23.86 -27.50
CA PHE A 273 -2.42 -23.37 -28.23
C PHE A 273 -2.15 -22.02 -28.87
N GLU A 274 -1.77 -22.04 -30.15
CA GLU A 274 -1.65 -20.84 -30.97
C GLU A 274 -2.95 -20.02 -30.94
N ASN A 275 -4.12 -20.69 -30.95
CA ASN A 275 -5.43 -20.06 -30.87
C ASN A 275 -5.70 -19.35 -29.53
N THR A 276 -5.30 -19.93 -28.40
CA THR A 276 -5.41 -19.28 -27.09
C THR A 276 -4.52 -18.04 -27.06
N LEU A 277 -3.29 -18.18 -27.56
CA LEU A 277 -2.31 -17.10 -27.59
C LEU A 277 -2.76 -15.94 -28.49
N LYS A 278 -3.35 -16.23 -29.66
CA LYS A 278 -4.02 -15.26 -30.54
C LYS A 278 -5.18 -14.55 -29.83
N PHE A 279 -6.06 -15.29 -29.16
CA PHE A 279 -7.18 -14.72 -28.40
C PHE A 279 -6.70 -13.78 -27.29
N LEU A 280 -5.66 -14.18 -26.55
CA LEU A 280 -5.11 -13.40 -25.45
C LEU A 280 -4.38 -12.14 -25.94
N LYS A 281 -3.61 -12.24 -27.03
CA LYS A 281 -2.99 -11.09 -27.69
C LYS A 281 -4.03 -10.08 -28.18
N ALA A 282 -5.15 -10.57 -28.74
CA ALA A 282 -6.28 -9.72 -29.14
C ALA A 282 -6.97 -8.99 -27.98
N LYS A 283 -6.66 -9.36 -26.72
CA LYS A 283 -7.13 -8.70 -25.49
C LYS A 283 -6.03 -7.95 -24.75
N GLU A 284 -4.94 -7.63 -25.45
CA GLU A 284 -3.81 -6.83 -24.96
C GLU A 284 -3.13 -7.42 -23.71
N PHE A 285 -3.06 -8.74 -23.60
CA PHE A 285 -2.30 -9.38 -22.53
C PHE A 285 -0.80 -9.33 -22.81
N TYR A 286 -0.03 -8.96 -21.80
CA TYR A 286 1.41 -9.13 -21.78
C TYR A 286 1.77 -10.61 -21.55
N LEU A 287 2.56 -11.17 -22.46
CA LEU A 287 2.98 -12.57 -22.43
C LEU A 287 4.41 -12.67 -21.89
N SER A 288 4.58 -13.35 -20.75
CA SER A 288 5.89 -13.73 -20.21
C SER A 288 6.16 -15.17 -20.61
N LEU A 289 7.00 -15.35 -21.62
CA LEU A 289 7.47 -16.66 -22.07
C LEU A 289 8.75 -17.02 -21.32
N SER A 290 8.71 -18.10 -20.55
CA SER A 290 9.91 -18.63 -19.92
C SER A 290 10.33 -19.95 -20.56
N GLN A 291 11.64 -20.12 -20.74
CA GLN A 291 12.19 -21.36 -21.27
C GLN A 291 12.04 -22.47 -20.23
N GLN A 292 11.44 -23.57 -20.65
CA GLN A 292 11.32 -24.77 -19.83
C GLN A 292 12.66 -25.51 -19.86
N SER A 293 13.32 -25.64 -18.71
CA SER A 293 14.51 -26.47 -18.59
C SER A 293 14.11 -27.94 -18.50
N ALA A 294 14.76 -28.80 -19.29
CA ALA A 294 14.61 -30.25 -19.12
C ALA A 294 15.12 -30.65 -17.72
N LEU A 295 14.24 -31.23 -16.91
CA LEU A 295 14.46 -31.55 -15.50
C LEU A 295 15.27 -32.84 -15.30
N ASN A 296 16.39 -33.02 -16.00
CA ASN A 296 17.08 -34.32 -15.97
C ASN A 296 18.04 -34.47 -14.78
N ASN A 297 18.67 -33.39 -14.30
CA ASN A 297 19.58 -33.42 -13.13
C ASN A 297 19.51 -32.12 -12.32
N PHE A 298 19.46 -32.23 -10.98
CA PHE A 298 19.48 -31.06 -10.10
C PHE A 298 20.88 -30.45 -10.02
N ASP A 299 21.04 -29.28 -10.62
CA ASP A 299 22.17 -28.38 -10.38
C ASP A 299 21.71 -27.10 -9.66
N PHE A 300 22.19 -26.89 -8.44
CA PHE A 300 21.81 -25.75 -7.62
C PHE A 300 22.05 -24.40 -8.31
N LYS A 301 23.16 -24.25 -9.05
CA LYS A 301 23.52 -22.97 -9.68
C LYS A 301 22.56 -22.66 -10.83
N THR A 302 22.28 -23.65 -11.66
CA THR A 302 21.31 -23.57 -12.76
C THR A 302 19.91 -23.31 -12.26
N GLU A 303 19.42 -24.07 -11.28
CA GLU A 303 18.09 -23.91 -10.70
C GLU A 303 17.89 -22.54 -10.05
N ASN A 304 18.88 -22.08 -9.27
CA ASN A 304 18.82 -20.73 -8.68
C ASN A 304 18.79 -19.64 -9.76
N LYS A 305 19.53 -19.80 -10.87
CA LYS A 305 19.51 -18.86 -12.01
C LYS A 305 18.14 -18.81 -12.68
N ILE A 306 17.52 -19.97 -12.92
CA ILE A 306 16.18 -20.09 -13.51
C ILE A 306 15.13 -19.43 -12.61
N LEU A 307 15.08 -19.81 -11.33
CA LEU A 307 14.15 -19.24 -10.36
C LEU A 307 14.33 -17.72 -10.20
N LYS A 308 15.59 -17.23 -10.22
CA LYS A 308 15.89 -15.79 -10.20
C LYS A 308 15.35 -15.07 -11.44
N SER A 309 15.47 -15.67 -12.62
CA SER A 309 14.95 -15.13 -13.87
C SER A 309 13.43 -15.04 -13.86
N LEU A 310 12.77 -16.14 -13.50
CA LEU A 310 11.29 -16.20 -13.38
C LEU A 310 10.76 -15.19 -12.36
N LEU A 311 11.42 -15.04 -11.21
CA LEU A 311 11.05 -14.02 -10.22
C LEU A 311 11.22 -12.60 -10.77
N LYS A 312 12.26 -12.34 -11.57
CA LYS A 312 12.50 -11.04 -12.22
C LYS A 312 11.40 -10.73 -13.25
N GLU A 313 10.95 -11.72 -14.01
CA GLU A 313 9.82 -11.59 -14.93
C GLU A 313 8.51 -11.28 -14.19
N ILE A 314 8.21 -12.01 -13.11
CA ILE A 314 7.04 -11.74 -12.27
C ILE A 314 7.08 -10.31 -11.73
N LYS A 315 8.23 -9.83 -11.26
CA LYS A 315 8.42 -8.44 -10.82
C LYS A 315 8.18 -7.45 -11.96
N LYS A 316 8.72 -7.69 -13.15
CA LYS A 316 8.51 -6.82 -14.33
C LYS A 316 7.04 -6.77 -14.74
N SER A 317 6.35 -7.90 -14.70
CA SER A 317 4.93 -7.98 -15.10
C SER A 317 3.99 -7.26 -14.13
N GLN A 318 4.44 -6.83 -12.95
CA GLN A 318 3.56 -6.16 -11.99
C GLN A 318 2.93 -4.87 -12.53
N PHE A 319 3.59 -4.30 -13.54
CA PHE A 319 3.29 -3.04 -14.18
C PHE A 319 2.24 -3.14 -15.27
N GLU A 320 2.12 -4.30 -15.87
CA GLU A 320 1.14 -4.58 -16.89
C GLU A 320 -0.26 -4.76 -16.28
N ASP A 321 -1.29 -4.46 -17.06
CA ASP A 321 -2.69 -4.56 -16.61
C ASP A 321 -3.21 -6.00 -16.68
N ASN A 322 -2.88 -6.68 -17.78
CA ASN A 322 -3.29 -8.05 -18.06
C ASN A 322 -2.02 -8.87 -18.34
N VAL A 323 -1.76 -9.90 -17.54
CA VAL A 323 -0.50 -10.67 -17.60
C VAL A 323 -0.78 -12.15 -17.73
N ILE A 324 0.04 -12.81 -18.55
CA ILE A 324 0.05 -14.25 -18.72
C ILE A 324 1.46 -14.76 -18.48
N PHE A 325 1.56 -15.73 -17.59
CA PHE A 325 2.80 -16.48 -17.39
C PHE A 325 2.68 -17.84 -18.06
N ASP A 326 3.63 -18.12 -18.94
CA ASP A 326 3.88 -19.45 -19.47
C ASP A 326 4.97 -20.10 -18.61
N ASN A 327 4.65 -21.19 -17.92
CA ASN A 327 5.43 -21.79 -16.83
C ASN A 327 5.66 -20.83 -15.65
N TYR A 328 4.77 -20.89 -14.67
CA TYR A 328 4.85 -20.01 -13.52
C TYR A 328 5.98 -20.44 -12.56
N LEU A 329 6.54 -19.49 -11.80
CA LEU A 329 7.57 -19.77 -10.79
C LEU A 329 7.15 -20.88 -9.81
N LEU A 330 5.84 -20.98 -9.51
CA LEU A 330 5.31 -22.03 -8.65
C LEU A 330 5.50 -23.44 -9.24
N ASP A 331 5.40 -23.59 -10.56
CA ASP A 331 5.58 -24.88 -11.25
C ASP A 331 6.99 -25.41 -11.03
N HIS A 332 8.00 -24.55 -11.15
CA HIS A 332 9.39 -24.89 -10.87
C HIS A 332 9.64 -25.18 -9.38
N ILE A 333 9.04 -24.40 -8.47
CA ILE A 333 9.13 -24.67 -7.02
C ILE A 333 8.53 -26.04 -6.66
N LEU A 334 7.42 -26.41 -7.29
CA LEU A 334 6.77 -27.71 -7.06
C LEU A 334 7.54 -28.86 -7.70
N ALA A 335 8.07 -28.66 -8.92
CA ALA A 335 8.93 -29.64 -9.58
C ALA A 335 10.20 -29.91 -8.77
N LEU A 336 10.81 -28.86 -8.19
CA LEU A 336 12.01 -29.00 -7.37
C LEU A 336 11.83 -29.98 -6.21
N LYS A 337 10.65 -30.00 -5.58
CA LYS A 337 10.35 -30.92 -4.47
C LYS A 337 10.33 -32.39 -4.87
N LYS A 338 10.14 -32.69 -6.15
CA LYS A 338 10.07 -34.07 -6.67
C LYS A 338 11.45 -34.69 -6.88
N TYR A 339 12.52 -33.88 -6.93
CA TYR A 339 13.87 -34.42 -7.02
C TYR A 339 14.19 -35.30 -5.82
N GLN A 340 14.35 -36.59 -6.09
CA GLN A 340 14.97 -37.53 -5.15
C GLN A 340 16.47 -37.28 -5.19
N LEU A 341 17.03 -36.85 -4.05
CA LEU A 341 18.44 -36.49 -3.92
C LEU A 341 19.11 -37.42 -2.92
N ILE A 342 20.22 -38.04 -3.34
CA ILE A 342 20.98 -38.98 -2.51
C ILE A 342 21.76 -38.24 -1.41
N SER A 343 22.29 -37.05 -1.70
CA SER A 343 23.13 -36.29 -0.75
C SER A 343 22.31 -35.33 0.13
N VAL A 344 22.55 -35.39 1.45
CA VAL A 344 21.96 -34.49 2.46
C VAL A 344 22.25 -33.01 2.14
N ILE A 345 23.47 -32.69 1.69
CA ILE A 345 23.86 -31.31 1.33
C ILE A 345 23.02 -30.82 0.15
N LYS A 346 22.79 -31.65 -0.86
CA LYS A 346 21.94 -31.29 -2.01
C LYS A 346 20.49 -31.08 -1.56
N LYS A 347 19.99 -31.89 -0.63
CA LYS A 347 18.64 -31.76 -0.02
C LYS A 347 18.47 -30.42 0.70
N ILE A 348 19.41 -30.04 1.57
CA ILE A 348 19.39 -28.76 2.29
C ILE A 348 19.41 -27.58 1.29
N LYS A 349 20.30 -27.63 0.29
CA LYS A 349 20.39 -26.59 -0.75
C LYS A 349 19.08 -26.44 -1.54
N ARG A 350 18.45 -27.54 -1.92
CA ARG A 350 17.13 -27.56 -2.58
C ARG A 350 16.06 -26.94 -1.68
N ASP A 351 15.98 -27.36 -0.41
CA ASP A 351 14.96 -26.89 0.52
C ASP A 351 15.10 -25.40 0.81
N TYR A 352 16.34 -24.89 0.88
CA TYR A 352 16.64 -23.46 0.94
C TYR A 352 16.12 -22.69 -0.28
N LEU A 353 16.36 -23.19 -1.52
CA LEU A 353 15.82 -22.55 -2.73
C LEU A 353 14.29 -22.55 -2.72
N VAL A 354 13.68 -23.70 -2.43
CA VAL A 354 12.22 -23.83 -2.32
C VAL A 354 11.68 -22.82 -1.32
N PHE A 355 12.28 -22.72 -0.13
CA PHE A 355 11.87 -21.77 0.91
C PHE A 355 12.00 -20.31 0.45
N LYS A 356 13.19 -19.91 -0.01
CA LYS A 356 13.52 -18.55 -0.45
C LYS A 356 12.57 -18.06 -1.55
N TYR A 357 12.37 -18.86 -2.59
CA TYR A 357 11.54 -18.46 -3.73
C TYR A 357 10.04 -18.58 -3.43
N LYS A 358 9.64 -19.51 -2.56
CA LYS A 358 8.25 -19.58 -2.07
C LYS A 358 7.88 -18.33 -1.26
N ILE A 359 8.77 -17.83 -0.40
CA ILE A 359 8.57 -16.56 0.32
C ILE A 359 8.54 -15.39 -0.66
N SER A 360 9.53 -15.33 -1.56
CA SER A 360 9.63 -14.24 -2.55
C SER A 360 8.39 -14.16 -3.43
N LEU A 361 7.84 -15.31 -3.84
CA LEU A 361 6.60 -15.42 -4.60
C LEU A 361 5.37 -15.05 -3.77
N ALA A 362 5.33 -15.42 -2.48
CA ALA A 362 4.23 -15.08 -1.58
C ALA A 362 4.10 -13.57 -1.33
N LEU A 363 5.19 -12.80 -1.51
CA LEU A 363 5.19 -11.34 -1.43
C LEU A 363 4.69 -10.65 -2.72
N GLN A 364 4.55 -11.41 -3.81
CA GLN A 364 4.02 -10.90 -5.08
C GLN A 364 2.48 -10.89 -5.04
N ASN A 365 1.86 -10.10 -5.93
CA ASN A 365 0.40 -10.14 -6.07
C ASN A 365 -0.07 -11.53 -6.51
N LYS A 366 -1.12 -12.02 -5.86
CA LYS A 366 -1.77 -13.30 -6.22
C LYS A 366 -2.25 -13.28 -7.66
N LEU A 367 -2.10 -14.41 -8.35
CA LEU A 367 -2.77 -14.67 -9.61
C LEU A 367 -4.28 -14.77 -9.40
N ASN A 368 -5.04 -14.39 -10.42
CA ASN A 368 -6.48 -14.63 -10.44
C ASN A 368 -6.75 -16.11 -10.72
N TYR A 369 -6.08 -16.66 -11.73
CA TYR A 369 -6.28 -18.04 -12.18
C TYR A 369 -4.94 -18.70 -12.50
N ILE A 370 -4.83 -19.97 -12.14
CA ILE A 370 -3.83 -20.88 -12.71
C ILE A 370 -4.60 -21.96 -13.47
N PHE A 371 -4.31 -22.10 -14.75
CA PHE A 371 -4.89 -23.12 -15.62
C PHE A 371 -3.94 -24.31 -15.69
N ILE A 372 -4.48 -25.52 -15.49
CA ILE A 372 -3.68 -26.74 -15.36
C ILE A 372 -4.32 -27.83 -16.17
N TYR A 373 -3.60 -28.36 -17.14
CA TYR A 373 -4.04 -29.53 -17.90
C TYR A 373 -3.89 -30.80 -17.07
N THR A 374 -4.80 -31.75 -17.25
CA THR A 374 -4.74 -33.09 -16.62
C THR A 374 -3.44 -33.82 -16.91
N GLU A 375 -2.84 -33.58 -18.07
CA GLU A 375 -1.57 -34.16 -18.51
C GLU A 375 -0.32 -33.45 -17.90
N SER A 376 -0.51 -32.37 -17.14
CA SER A 376 0.62 -31.66 -16.55
C SER A 376 1.28 -32.51 -15.48
N ASN A 377 2.62 -32.59 -15.52
CA ASN A 377 3.43 -33.19 -14.45
C ASN A 377 3.05 -32.62 -13.07
N ASN A 378 2.62 -31.36 -12.98
CA ASN A 378 2.27 -30.74 -11.70
C ASN A 378 0.81 -30.94 -11.28
N PHE A 379 -0.03 -31.60 -12.08
CA PHE A 379 -1.46 -31.77 -11.83
C PHE A 379 -1.78 -32.25 -10.41
N GLU A 380 -1.16 -33.35 -9.97
CA GLU A 380 -1.35 -33.89 -8.61
C GLU A 380 -0.91 -32.91 -7.51
N ALA A 381 0.18 -32.17 -7.73
CA ALA A 381 0.65 -31.19 -6.76
C ALA A 381 -0.36 -30.04 -6.58
N TYR A 382 -1.10 -29.67 -7.63
CA TYR A 382 -2.11 -28.62 -7.58
C TYR A 382 -3.49 -29.10 -7.09
N LYS A 383 -3.79 -30.40 -7.07
CA LYS A 383 -4.99 -30.91 -6.37
C LYS A 383 -4.94 -30.55 -4.88
N ASN A 384 -3.75 -30.54 -4.27
CA ASN A 384 -3.60 -30.11 -2.88
C ASN A 384 -3.67 -28.58 -2.74
N LYS A 385 -4.80 -28.09 -2.22
CA LYS A 385 -5.08 -26.66 -1.99
C LYS A 385 -4.01 -25.92 -1.17
N LYS A 386 -3.31 -26.61 -0.24
CA LYS A 386 -2.24 -26.00 0.57
C LYS A 386 -1.07 -25.51 -0.29
N ASN A 387 -0.87 -26.09 -1.47
CA ASN A 387 0.25 -25.76 -2.35
C ASN A 387 0.05 -24.45 -3.12
N TRP A 388 -1.20 -24.07 -3.44
CA TRP A 388 -1.47 -22.94 -4.33
C TRP A 388 -2.33 -21.81 -3.74
N LYS A 389 -3.11 -22.03 -2.67
CA LYS A 389 -4.05 -21.03 -2.10
C LYS A 389 -3.37 -19.70 -1.70
N LYS A 390 -2.07 -19.75 -1.39
CA LYS A 390 -1.27 -18.55 -1.09
C LYS A 390 -0.89 -17.74 -2.34
N PHE A 391 -0.84 -18.36 -3.52
CA PHE A 391 -0.31 -17.77 -4.76
C PHE A 391 -1.38 -17.44 -5.80
N THR A 392 -2.51 -18.14 -5.81
CA THR A 392 -3.64 -17.86 -6.71
C THR A 392 -4.98 -17.83 -5.99
N LYS A 393 -5.94 -17.08 -6.53
CA LYS A 393 -7.33 -17.07 -6.04
C LYS A 393 -8.04 -18.37 -6.41
N LYS A 394 -7.87 -18.84 -7.66
CA LYS A 394 -8.50 -20.08 -8.16
C LYS A 394 -7.52 -20.87 -9.03
N VAL A 395 -7.65 -22.19 -8.98
CA VAL A 395 -7.04 -23.13 -9.92
C VAL A 395 -8.17 -23.71 -10.77
N VAL A 396 -7.95 -23.80 -12.07
CA VAL A 396 -8.89 -24.37 -13.04
C VAL A 396 -8.21 -25.55 -13.69
N PHE A 397 -8.80 -26.73 -13.53
CA PHE A 397 -8.31 -27.97 -14.12
C PHE A 397 -8.98 -28.14 -15.47
N LEU A 398 -8.16 -28.15 -16.52
CA LEU A 398 -8.58 -28.23 -17.90
C LEU A 398 -8.58 -29.69 -18.36
N SER A 399 -9.61 -30.07 -19.11
CA SER A 399 -9.73 -31.41 -19.69
C SER A 399 -8.70 -31.66 -20.81
N THR A 400 -8.50 -32.93 -21.14
CA THR A 400 -7.73 -33.37 -22.33
C THR A 400 -8.34 -32.85 -23.64
N ASN A 401 -9.67 -32.63 -23.67
CA ASN A 401 -10.33 -32.03 -24.82
C ASN A 401 -9.93 -30.55 -24.97
N LYS A 402 -9.09 -30.30 -25.96
CA LYS A 402 -8.51 -29.02 -26.36
C LYS A 402 -9.54 -27.92 -26.58
N GLU A 403 -10.62 -28.22 -27.29
CA GLU A 403 -11.65 -27.23 -27.66
C GLU A 403 -12.51 -26.84 -26.45
N LYS A 404 -12.91 -27.84 -25.65
CA LYS A 404 -13.64 -27.61 -24.40
C LYS A 404 -12.84 -26.71 -23.45
N SER A 405 -11.55 -27.02 -23.27
CA SER A 405 -10.63 -26.25 -22.44
C SER A 405 -10.44 -24.82 -22.95
N LEU A 406 -10.36 -24.60 -24.27
CA LEU A 406 -10.29 -23.26 -24.87
C LEU A 406 -11.55 -22.43 -24.58
N ASN A 407 -12.73 -23.03 -24.76
CA ASN A 407 -14.00 -22.36 -24.50
C ASN A 407 -14.16 -21.99 -23.02
N GLU A 408 -13.73 -22.87 -22.11
CA GLU A 408 -13.70 -22.59 -20.68
C GLU A 408 -12.78 -21.41 -20.33
N ILE A 409 -11.56 -21.38 -20.86
CA ILE A 409 -10.62 -20.26 -20.68
C ILE A 409 -11.24 -18.95 -21.18
N LYS A 410 -11.80 -18.95 -22.40
CA LYS A 410 -12.45 -17.77 -23.00
C LYS A 410 -13.59 -17.24 -22.13
N ASN A 411 -14.44 -18.14 -21.64
CA ASN A 411 -15.58 -17.79 -20.81
C ASN A 411 -15.14 -17.15 -19.48
N ILE A 412 -14.16 -17.76 -18.79
CA ILE A 412 -13.63 -17.22 -17.53
C ILE A 412 -13.01 -15.84 -17.73
N ILE A 413 -12.18 -15.68 -18.77
CA ILE A 413 -11.53 -14.40 -19.08
C ILE A 413 -12.57 -13.33 -19.44
N LYS A 414 -13.59 -13.67 -20.25
CA LYS A 414 -14.67 -12.75 -20.61
C LYS A 414 -15.45 -12.28 -19.38
N VAL A 415 -15.80 -13.20 -18.48
CA VAL A 415 -16.49 -12.86 -17.22
C VAL A 415 -15.66 -11.91 -16.35
N GLU A 416 -14.36 -12.15 -16.21
CA GLU A 416 -13.48 -11.31 -15.38
C GLU A 416 -13.21 -9.94 -16.00
N LEU A 417 -13.05 -9.86 -17.33
CA LEU A 417 -12.95 -8.59 -18.03
C LEU A 417 -14.26 -7.77 -17.90
N ASN A 418 -15.42 -8.44 -17.89
CA ASN A 418 -16.71 -7.78 -17.64
C ASN A 418 -16.90 -7.35 -16.17
N LYS A 419 -16.30 -8.06 -15.20
CA LYS A 419 -16.24 -7.59 -13.81
C LYS A 419 -15.35 -6.35 -13.68
N LYS A 420 -14.28 -6.25 -14.47
CA LYS A 420 -13.39 -5.07 -14.48
C LYS A 420 -14.12 -3.80 -14.94
N THR A 421 -15.06 -3.93 -15.88
CA THR A 421 -15.86 -2.79 -16.38
C THR A 421 -16.99 -2.38 -15.43
N THR A 422 -17.51 -3.30 -14.62
CA THR A 422 -18.48 -3.01 -13.56
C THR A 422 -17.77 -2.82 -12.23
N SER A 423 -17.25 -1.60 -11.97
CA SER A 423 -16.47 -1.36 -10.75
C SER A 423 -17.27 -1.77 -9.50
N ASN A 424 -16.63 -2.49 -8.56
CA ASN A 424 -17.26 -2.90 -7.29
C ASN A 424 -17.83 -1.70 -6.51
N PHE A 425 -17.35 -0.49 -6.79
CA PHE A 425 -17.82 0.73 -6.16
C PHE A 425 -19.27 1.08 -6.54
N GLU A 426 -19.66 0.93 -7.82
CA GLU A 426 -21.07 1.12 -8.24
C GLU A 426 -22.01 0.16 -7.51
N LYS A 427 -21.56 -1.08 -7.24
CA LYS A 427 -22.37 -2.09 -6.54
C LYS A 427 -22.48 -1.85 -5.03
N ILE A 428 -21.40 -1.45 -4.37
CA ILE A 428 -21.40 -1.18 -2.92
C ILE A 428 -22.21 0.08 -2.63
N PHE A 429 -22.10 1.12 -3.46
CA PHE A 429 -22.81 2.37 -3.24
C PHE A 429 -24.30 2.27 -3.61
N LYS A 430 -24.67 1.54 -4.68
CA LYS A 430 -26.09 1.23 -4.97
C LYS A 430 -26.78 0.46 -3.84
N ARG A 431 -26.04 -0.18 -2.93
CA ARG A 431 -26.60 -0.90 -1.77
C ARG A 431 -26.61 -0.10 -0.48
N LEU A 432 -25.82 0.97 -0.39
CA LEU A 432 -25.79 1.85 0.79
C LEU A 432 -26.80 3.00 0.65
N PHE A 433 -27.29 3.27 -0.56
CA PHE A 433 -28.18 4.39 -0.89
C PHE A 433 -29.42 3.96 -1.70
N ALA A 434 -29.70 2.66 -1.76
CA ALA A 434 -31.01 2.09 -2.06
C ALA A 434 -31.48 1.37 -0.80
#